data_AF-A0A925ATB6-F1
#
_entry.id   AF-A0A925ATB6-F1
#
_cell.length_a   1.000
_cell.length_b   1.000
_cell.length_c   1.000
_cell.angle_alpha   90.00
_cell.angle_beta   90.00
_cell.angle_gamma   90.00
#
_symmetry.space_group_name_H-M   'P 1'
#
loop_
_entity.id
_entity.type
_entity.pdbx_description
1 polymer ?
#
loop_
_entity_poly.entity_id
_entity_poly.type
_entity_poly.pdbx_seq_one_letter_code
_entity_poly.pdbx_strand_id
1 'polypeptide(L)'
;IAVRTGHHCCMPVMTRFGIPGTIRASIAMYNTRDDVDALVAGLEKLIRAQKPKAAAKIDASMIRFPEKSAASPDAAAAEIIETFSMFDDWKERYQIIIDIGEKLLPMLPEMKTELTRVHGCQSTVHMFARKHPDSQDALDFLADSDADLVRGLIALLQKVYAGQSSRAILAFDVEGFFKQLGLDQYLTMGRRNGLAGMVERIRAHANQLVSISG
;
A
#
# COMPACT_ATOMS: atom_id res chain seq x y z
N ILE A 1 -29.05 -3.81 -6.87
CA ILE A 1 -28.77 -3.00 -5.65
C ILE A 1 -27.60 -2.04 -5.90
N ALA A 2 -27.73 -0.76 -5.52
CA ALA A 2 -26.64 0.21 -5.65
C ALA A 2 -25.70 0.13 -4.45
N VAL A 3 -24.39 0.04 -4.70
CA VAL A 3 -23.36 -0.07 -3.68
C VAL A 3 -22.42 1.13 -3.74
N ARG A 4 -22.12 1.74 -2.59
CA ARG A 4 -21.20 2.88 -2.48
C ARG A 4 -20.24 2.67 -1.32
N THR A 5 -18.95 2.88 -1.57
CA THR A 5 -17.91 2.86 -0.53
C THR A 5 -17.68 4.27 0.00
N GLY A 6 -17.49 4.46 1.30
CA GLY A 6 -17.24 5.78 1.85
C GLY A 6 -16.61 5.78 3.24
N HIS A 7 -15.90 6.87 3.53
CA HIS A 7 -15.23 7.13 4.81
C HIS A 7 -15.95 8.20 5.65
N HIS A 8 -16.96 8.86 5.07
CA HIS A 8 -17.66 10.00 5.70
C HIS A 8 -19.17 9.79 5.86
N CYS A 9 -19.76 8.83 5.16
CA CYS A 9 -21.22 8.64 5.15
C CYS A 9 -21.77 7.97 6.42
N CYS A 10 -20.91 7.42 7.28
CA CYS A 10 -21.30 6.68 8.49
C CYS A 10 -20.28 6.87 9.64
N MET A 11 -19.67 8.06 9.74
CA MET A 11 -18.58 8.31 10.71
C MET A 11 -18.88 7.90 12.15
N PRO A 12 -20.07 8.17 12.74
CA PRO A 12 -20.35 7.77 14.11
C PRO A 12 -20.27 6.25 14.34
N VAL A 13 -20.77 5.46 13.39
CA VAL A 13 -20.70 3.99 13.44
C VAL A 13 -19.26 3.52 13.26
N MET A 14 -18.53 4.12 12.32
CA MET A 14 -17.12 3.81 12.09
C MET A 14 -16.29 4.03 13.35
N THR A 15 -16.46 5.18 14.01
CA THR A 15 -15.80 5.48 15.30
C THR A 15 -16.19 4.49 16.38
N ARG A 16 -17.48 4.15 16.50
CA ARG A 16 -17.98 3.23 17.52
C ARG A 16 -17.38 1.82 17.43
N PHE A 17 -17.14 1.34 16.21
CA PHE A 17 -16.64 0.00 15.93
C PHE A 17 -15.14 -0.04 15.57
N GLY A 18 -14.47 1.11 15.50
CA GLY A 18 -13.04 1.19 15.15
C GLY A 18 -12.74 0.71 13.72
N ILE A 19 -13.68 0.88 12.79
CA ILE A 19 -13.51 0.44 11.40
C ILE A 19 -13.15 1.62 10.49
N PRO A 20 -12.22 1.46 9.53
CA PRO A 20 -11.69 2.57 8.74
C PRO A 20 -12.64 3.04 7.63
N GLY A 21 -13.65 2.26 7.27
CA GLY A 21 -14.60 2.60 6.21
C GLY A 21 -15.83 1.72 6.22
N THR A 22 -16.86 2.11 5.46
CA THR A 22 -18.06 1.31 5.28
C THR A 22 -18.43 1.20 3.81
N ILE A 23 -19.07 0.08 3.47
CA ILE A 23 -19.75 -0.11 2.21
C ILE A 23 -21.26 -0.03 2.50
N ARG A 24 -21.96 0.87 1.81
CA ARG A 24 -23.41 1.02 1.92
C ARG A 24 -24.07 0.40 0.69
N ALA A 25 -24.90 -0.62 0.92
CA ALA A 25 -25.87 -1.09 -0.05
C ALA A 25 -27.17 -0.31 0.12
N SER A 26 -27.77 0.16 -0.97
CA SER A 26 -29.03 0.88 -0.98
C SER A 26 -30.07 0.12 -1.79
N ILE A 27 -31.22 -0.12 -1.15
CA ILE A 27 -32.40 -0.75 -1.74
C ILE A 27 -33.40 0.37 -2.05
N ALA A 28 -33.97 0.37 -3.25
CA ALA A 28 -34.95 1.36 -3.70
C ALA A 28 -36.06 0.68 -4.52
N MET A 29 -36.99 1.48 -5.04
CA MET A 29 -38.19 1.02 -5.79
C MET A 29 -37.87 0.13 -7.01
N TYR A 30 -36.66 0.22 -7.56
CA TYR A 30 -36.22 -0.58 -8.70
C TYR A 30 -35.57 -1.92 -8.32
N ASN A 31 -35.52 -2.29 -7.03
CA ASN A 31 -34.95 -3.56 -6.61
C ASN A 31 -36.01 -4.63 -6.39
N THR A 32 -35.70 -5.84 -6.84
CA THR A 32 -36.54 -7.04 -6.64
C THR A 32 -36.06 -7.85 -5.43
N ARG A 33 -36.80 -8.91 -5.06
CA ARG A 33 -36.31 -9.88 -4.07
C ARG A 33 -35.06 -10.60 -4.56
N ASP A 34 -35.04 -11.00 -5.82
CA ASP A 34 -33.89 -11.66 -6.44
C ASP A 34 -32.61 -10.81 -6.35
N ASP A 35 -32.71 -9.48 -6.50
CA ASP A 35 -31.58 -8.56 -6.28
C ASP A 35 -31.02 -8.65 -4.86
N VAL A 36 -31.91 -8.77 -3.86
CA VAL A 36 -31.54 -8.87 -2.44
C VAL A 36 -30.90 -10.22 -2.16
N ASP A 37 -31.47 -11.30 -2.70
CA ASP A 37 -30.93 -12.66 -2.54
C ASP A 37 -29.54 -12.77 -3.17
N ALA A 38 -29.34 -12.18 -4.35
CA ALA A 38 -28.04 -12.11 -5.00
C ALA A 38 -27.00 -11.35 -4.16
N LEU A 39 -27.39 -10.23 -3.53
CA LEU A 39 -26.51 -9.50 -2.60
C LEU A 39 -26.13 -10.35 -1.39
N VAL A 40 -27.11 -11.01 -0.77
CA VAL A 40 -26.89 -11.87 0.41
C VAL A 40 -25.94 -13.01 0.07
N ALA A 41 -26.18 -13.72 -1.04
CA ALA A 41 -25.30 -14.78 -1.50
C ALA A 41 -23.86 -14.29 -1.77
N GLY A 42 -23.73 -13.07 -2.30
CA GLY A 42 -22.41 -12.41 -2.47
C GLY A 42 -21.72 -12.14 -1.13
N LEU A 43 -22.45 -11.61 -0.14
CA LEU A 43 -21.92 -11.35 1.20
C LEU A 43 -21.51 -12.64 1.91
N GLU A 44 -22.31 -13.71 1.83
CA GLU A 44 -21.97 -15.00 2.42
C GLU A 44 -20.68 -15.59 1.83
N LYS A 45 -20.48 -15.48 0.51
CA LYS A 45 -19.23 -15.90 -0.14
C LYS A 45 -18.04 -15.11 0.38
N LEU A 46 -18.17 -13.79 0.54
CA LEU A 46 -17.10 -12.94 1.07
C LEU A 46 -16.77 -13.27 2.52
N ILE A 47 -17.78 -13.49 3.37
CA ILE A 47 -17.57 -13.87 4.76
C ILE A 47 -16.86 -15.22 4.86
N ARG A 48 -17.23 -16.20 4.01
CA ARG A 48 -16.56 -17.51 3.95
C ARG A 48 -15.14 -17.43 3.40
N ALA A 49 -14.87 -16.50 2.49
CA ALA A 49 -13.56 -16.30 1.88
C ALA A 49 -12.61 -15.47 2.75
N GLN A 50 -13.13 -14.69 3.71
CA GLN A 50 -12.29 -13.99 4.68
C GLN A 50 -11.54 -15.01 5.55
N LYS A 51 -10.25 -15.16 5.28
CA LYS A 51 -9.33 -15.67 6.30
C LYS A 51 -9.16 -14.54 7.32
N PRO A 52 -9.35 -14.76 8.64
CA PRO A 52 -8.89 -13.79 9.61
C PRO A 52 -7.41 -13.55 9.32
N LYS A 53 -7.03 -12.31 9.01
CA LYS A 53 -5.62 -11.90 9.03
C LYS A 53 -5.18 -12.09 10.47
N ALA A 54 -4.69 -13.28 10.79
CA ALA A 54 -4.06 -13.54 12.06
C ALA A 54 -3.00 -12.44 12.18
N ALA A 55 -3.13 -11.59 13.21
CA ALA A 55 -2.02 -10.76 13.60
C ALA A 55 -0.90 -11.75 13.94
N ALA A 56 -0.02 -11.99 12.99
CA ALA A 56 1.15 -12.82 13.22
C ALA A 56 1.79 -12.25 14.50
N LYS A 57 2.03 -13.11 15.49
CA LYS A 57 2.77 -12.69 16.68
C LYS A 57 4.20 -12.42 16.21
N ILE A 58 4.43 -11.19 15.77
CA ILE A 58 5.73 -10.68 15.38
C ILE A 58 6.37 -10.12 16.64
N ASP A 59 7.63 -10.46 16.85
CA ASP A 59 8.48 -9.83 17.85
C ASP A 59 9.56 -8.98 17.18
N ALA A 60 10.22 -8.13 17.95
CA ALA A 60 11.25 -7.22 17.44
C ALA A 60 12.42 -7.93 16.74
N SER A 61 12.72 -9.18 17.11
CA SER A 61 13.77 -9.98 16.50
C SER A 61 13.43 -10.46 15.08
N MET A 62 12.16 -10.40 14.67
CA MET A 62 11.70 -10.74 13.32
C MET A 62 11.71 -9.55 12.37
N ILE A 63 11.91 -8.31 12.86
CA ILE A 63 11.97 -7.13 12.00
C ILE A 63 13.18 -7.25 11.07
N ARG A 64 12.91 -7.27 9.77
CA ARG A 64 13.93 -7.24 8.71
C ARG A 64 13.58 -6.12 7.74
N PHE A 65 14.54 -5.25 7.48
CA PHE A 65 14.42 -4.29 6.38
C PHE A 65 14.65 -5.02 5.06
N PRO A 66 13.91 -4.69 3.98
CA PRO A 66 14.14 -5.30 2.69
C PRO A 66 15.55 -4.99 2.18
N GLU A 67 16.20 -5.97 1.58
CA GLU A 67 17.50 -5.80 0.95
C GLU A 67 17.36 -5.14 -0.44
N LYS A 68 18.48 -4.59 -0.93
CA LYS A 68 18.56 -4.00 -2.26
C LYS A 68 18.25 -5.06 -3.34
N SER A 69 17.15 -4.89 -4.06
CA SER A 69 16.65 -5.89 -5.01
C SER A 69 17.38 -5.89 -6.37
N ALA A 70 17.92 -4.75 -6.79
CA ALA A 70 18.58 -4.57 -8.08
C ALA A 70 19.62 -3.44 -8.03
N ALA A 71 20.47 -3.33 -9.06
CA ALA A 71 21.56 -2.35 -9.10
C ALA A 71 21.12 -0.88 -8.95
N SER A 72 19.92 -0.54 -9.45
CA SER A 72 19.30 0.79 -9.38
C SER A 72 17.77 0.69 -9.27
N PRO A 73 17.08 1.78 -8.88
CA PRO A 73 15.62 1.86 -8.96
C PRO A 73 15.08 1.55 -10.36
N ASP A 74 15.74 2.04 -11.42
CA ASP A 74 15.34 1.77 -12.82
C ASP A 74 15.42 0.28 -13.18
N ALA A 75 16.47 -0.42 -12.72
CA ALA A 75 16.61 -1.86 -12.94
C ALA A 75 15.51 -2.64 -12.21
N ALA A 76 15.23 -2.30 -10.95
CA ALA A 76 14.14 -2.90 -10.19
C ALA A 76 12.78 -2.62 -10.84
N ALA A 77 12.56 -1.40 -11.32
CA ALA A 77 11.34 -1.00 -12.02
C ALA A 77 11.15 -1.77 -13.32
N ALA A 78 12.20 -1.97 -14.11
CA ALA A 78 12.15 -2.74 -15.35
C ALA A 78 11.71 -4.19 -15.12
N GLU A 79 12.27 -4.87 -14.10
CA GLU A 79 11.83 -6.23 -13.73
C GLU A 79 10.35 -6.29 -13.31
N ILE A 80 9.88 -5.29 -12.56
CA ILE A 80 8.48 -5.21 -12.15
C ILE A 80 7.60 -5.00 -13.39
N ILE A 81 7.96 -4.07 -14.28
CA ILE A 81 7.21 -3.79 -15.51
C ILE A 81 7.14 -5.04 -16.39
N GLU A 82 8.25 -5.75 -16.56
CA GLU A 82 8.31 -7.01 -17.30
C GLU A 82 7.41 -8.09 -16.67
N THR A 83 7.41 -8.20 -15.34
CA THR A 83 6.50 -9.12 -14.65
C THR A 83 5.04 -8.76 -14.90
N PHE A 84 4.69 -7.46 -14.82
CA PHE A 84 3.32 -6.99 -14.98
C PHE A 84 2.84 -7.02 -16.44
N SER A 85 3.74 -6.95 -17.42
CA SER A 85 3.40 -7.03 -18.84
C SER A 85 2.96 -8.42 -19.27
N MET A 86 3.23 -9.46 -18.46
CA MET A 86 2.72 -10.83 -18.68
C MET A 86 1.21 -10.97 -18.47
N PHE A 87 0.55 -9.94 -17.91
CA PHE A 87 -0.87 -9.96 -17.57
C PHE A 87 -1.62 -8.90 -18.39
N ASP A 88 -2.60 -9.34 -19.19
CA ASP A 88 -3.39 -8.46 -20.05
C ASP A 88 -4.55 -7.79 -19.31
N ASP A 89 -5.08 -8.43 -18.26
CA ASP A 89 -6.21 -7.92 -17.48
C ASP A 89 -5.75 -7.16 -16.23
N TRP A 90 -6.34 -5.98 -16.01
CA TRP A 90 -6.20 -5.21 -14.79
C TRP A 90 -6.54 -6.03 -13.54
N LYS A 91 -7.53 -6.92 -13.61
CA LYS A 91 -7.91 -7.75 -12.46
C LYS A 91 -6.76 -8.65 -11.98
N GLU A 92 -5.99 -9.21 -12.91
CA GLU A 92 -4.83 -10.06 -12.59
C GLU A 92 -3.69 -9.24 -12.00
N ARG A 93 -3.38 -8.09 -12.62
CA ARG A 93 -2.39 -7.14 -12.07
C ARG A 93 -2.76 -6.67 -10.67
N TYR A 94 -4.03 -6.35 -10.44
CA TYR A 94 -4.55 -5.98 -9.13
C TYR A 94 -4.34 -7.10 -8.12
N GLN A 95 -4.68 -8.35 -8.48
CA GLN A 95 -4.51 -9.49 -7.59
C GLN A 95 -3.04 -9.71 -7.22
N ILE A 96 -2.11 -9.57 -8.17
CA ILE A 96 -0.67 -9.66 -7.90
C ILE A 96 -0.24 -8.60 -6.88
N ILE A 97 -0.73 -7.36 -7.01
CA ILE A 97 -0.43 -6.30 -6.04
C ILE A 97 -0.94 -6.67 -4.64
N ILE A 98 -2.12 -7.28 -4.54
CA ILE A 98 -2.62 -7.79 -3.26
C ILE A 98 -1.70 -8.90 -2.72
N ASP A 99 -1.38 -9.90 -3.55
CA ASP A 99 -0.59 -11.06 -3.16
C ASP A 99 0.82 -10.70 -2.68
N ILE A 100 1.50 -9.75 -3.34
CA ILE A 100 2.81 -9.25 -2.87
C ILE A 100 2.67 -8.44 -1.57
N GLY A 101 1.57 -7.70 -1.41
CA GLY A 101 1.26 -6.93 -0.20
C GLY A 101 0.96 -7.82 1.00
N GLU A 102 0.35 -8.98 0.79
CA GLU A 102 0.09 -9.97 1.84
C GLU A 102 1.37 -10.58 2.42
N LYS A 103 2.41 -10.72 1.61
CA LYS A 103 3.72 -11.25 2.03
C LYS A 103 4.51 -10.30 2.92
N LEU A 104 4.15 -9.01 2.96
CA LEU A 104 4.78 -8.06 3.88
C LEU A 104 4.53 -8.48 5.34
N LEU A 105 5.58 -8.45 6.16
CA LEU A 105 5.43 -8.59 7.60
C LEU A 105 4.65 -7.37 8.14
N PRO A 106 3.60 -7.56 8.96
CA PRO A 106 2.95 -6.43 9.63
C PRO A 106 3.95 -5.67 10.50
N MET A 107 3.80 -4.35 10.53
CA MET A 107 4.61 -3.50 11.39
C MET A 107 4.14 -3.64 12.83
N LEU A 108 5.11 -3.72 13.76
CA LEU A 108 4.83 -3.83 15.18
C LEU A 108 3.93 -2.68 15.68
N PRO A 109 2.92 -2.95 16.52
CA PRO A 109 2.06 -1.91 17.08
C PRO A 109 2.84 -0.77 17.75
N GLU A 110 3.96 -1.08 18.41
CA GLU A 110 4.81 -0.12 19.12
C GLU A 110 5.50 0.86 18.16
N MET A 111 5.68 0.49 16.90
CA MET A 111 6.24 1.37 15.88
C MET A 111 5.17 2.25 15.21
N LYS A 112 3.88 1.90 15.33
CA LYS A 112 2.75 2.63 14.71
C LYS A 112 2.35 3.84 15.54
N THR A 113 3.21 4.85 15.51
CA THR A 113 3.04 6.13 16.23
C THR A 113 2.74 7.28 15.27
N GLU A 114 2.31 8.44 15.80
CA GLU A 114 2.13 9.65 14.98
C GLU A 114 3.42 10.09 14.29
N LEU A 115 4.60 9.84 14.88
CA LEU A 115 5.88 10.16 14.23
C LEU A 115 6.11 9.37 12.94
N THR A 116 5.62 8.14 12.86
CA THR A 116 5.73 7.29 11.67
C THR A 116 4.55 7.46 10.72
N ARG A 117 3.51 8.21 11.10
CA ARG A 117 2.30 8.34 10.30
C ARG A 117 2.54 9.12 9.01
N VAL A 118 2.02 8.62 7.90
CA VAL A 118 1.99 9.32 6.61
C VAL A 118 0.63 10.00 6.46
N HIS A 119 0.63 11.32 6.34
CA HIS A 119 -0.60 12.11 6.15
C HIS A 119 -1.00 12.19 4.68
N GLY A 120 -2.27 12.49 4.41
CA GLY A 120 -2.80 12.63 3.03
C GLY A 120 -3.32 11.34 2.39
N CYS A 121 -3.18 10.19 3.07
CA CYS A 121 -3.77 8.93 2.65
C CYS A 121 -5.18 8.73 3.23
N GLN A 122 -6.11 8.15 2.45
CA GLN A 122 -7.42 7.74 2.98
C GLN A 122 -7.30 6.55 3.94
N SER A 123 -6.36 5.64 3.69
CA SER A 123 -5.98 4.56 4.58
C SER A 123 -4.92 5.04 5.58
N THR A 124 -4.82 4.34 6.71
CA THR A 124 -3.75 4.59 7.68
C THR A 124 -2.47 3.98 7.14
N VAL A 125 -1.40 4.79 7.07
CA VAL A 125 -0.07 4.34 6.67
C VAL A 125 0.93 4.77 7.72
N HIS A 126 1.76 3.82 8.15
CA HIS A 126 2.93 4.10 8.99
C HIS A 126 4.18 3.73 8.22
N MET A 127 5.21 4.57 8.31
CA MET A 127 6.49 4.40 7.64
C MET A 127 7.62 4.82 8.58
N PHE A 128 8.62 3.94 8.70
CA PHE A 128 9.87 4.19 9.40
C PHE A 128 11.02 4.04 8.42
N ALA A 129 11.80 5.10 8.23
CA ALA A 129 12.97 5.10 7.37
C ALA A 129 14.23 5.37 8.18
N ARG A 130 15.35 4.78 7.75
CA ARG A 130 16.68 4.96 8.37
C ARG A 130 17.77 4.92 7.31
N LYS A 131 18.96 5.39 7.67
CA LYS A 131 20.18 5.13 6.90
C LYS A 131 20.49 3.62 6.90
N HIS A 132 20.87 3.07 5.75
CA HIS A 132 21.35 1.70 5.63
C HIS A 132 22.61 1.53 6.51
N PRO A 133 22.75 0.44 7.28
CA PRO A 133 23.87 0.26 8.22
C PRO A 133 25.24 0.29 7.53
N ASP A 134 25.35 -0.33 6.36
CA ASP A 134 26.61 -0.47 5.62
C ASP A 134 26.86 0.64 4.57
N SER A 135 26.09 1.73 4.60
CA SER A 135 26.26 2.86 3.67
C SER A 135 26.04 4.22 4.35
N GLN A 136 26.73 5.24 3.86
CA GLN A 136 26.47 6.64 4.25
C GLN A 136 25.33 7.27 3.46
N ASP A 137 25.02 6.73 2.27
CA ASP A 137 24.12 7.36 1.33
C ASP A 137 22.90 6.51 0.96
N ALA A 138 22.74 5.30 1.49
CA ALA A 138 21.60 4.43 1.18
C ALA A 138 20.51 4.46 2.25
N LEU A 139 19.27 4.22 1.82
CA LEU A 139 18.07 4.29 2.66
C LEU A 139 17.41 2.91 2.83
N ASP A 140 17.11 2.56 4.07
CA ASP A 140 16.21 1.47 4.41
C ASP A 140 14.86 2.04 4.87
N PHE A 141 13.76 1.35 4.57
CA PHE A 141 12.48 1.69 5.19
C PHE A 141 11.55 0.49 5.37
N LEU A 142 10.66 0.62 6.33
CA LEU A 142 9.52 -0.26 6.58
C LEU A 142 8.26 0.58 6.51
N ALA A 143 7.19 -0.01 6.00
CA ALA A 143 5.88 0.61 6.04
C ALA A 143 4.79 -0.45 6.13
N ASP A 144 3.64 -0.06 6.67
CA ASP A 144 2.45 -0.90 6.76
C ASP A 144 1.19 -0.06 6.65
N SER A 145 0.10 -0.69 6.22
CA SER A 145 -1.19 -0.03 6.03
C SER A 145 -2.36 -0.95 6.41
N ASP A 146 -3.46 -0.34 6.84
CA ASP A 146 -4.75 -1.02 7.04
C ASP A 146 -5.47 -1.39 5.73
N ALA A 147 -4.97 -0.94 4.56
CA ALA A 147 -5.52 -1.26 3.25
C ALA A 147 -4.63 -2.22 2.44
N ASP A 148 -5.19 -3.34 1.97
CA ASP A 148 -4.45 -4.40 1.26
C ASP A 148 -3.76 -3.91 0.00
N LEU A 149 -4.46 -3.12 -0.82
CA LEU A 149 -3.86 -2.52 -2.02
C LEU A 149 -2.68 -1.61 -1.66
N VAL A 150 -2.78 -0.84 -0.57
CA VAL A 150 -1.72 0.08 -0.17
C VAL A 150 -0.52 -0.70 0.36
N ARG A 151 -0.70 -1.84 1.05
CA ARG A 151 0.39 -2.77 1.36
C ARG A 151 1.07 -3.31 0.09
N GLY A 152 0.29 -3.61 -0.95
CA GLY A 152 0.85 -3.96 -2.26
C GLY A 152 1.70 -2.86 -2.88
N LEU A 153 1.22 -1.61 -2.86
CA LEU A 153 1.99 -0.45 -3.31
C LEU A 153 3.26 -0.23 -2.46
N ILE A 154 3.19 -0.44 -1.15
CA ILE A 154 4.36 -0.43 -0.27
C ILE A 154 5.37 -1.49 -0.69
N ALA A 155 4.94 -2.71 -1.03
CA ALA A 155 5.83 -3.77 -1.49
C ALA A 155 6.56 -3.39 -2.79
N LEU A 156 5.86 -2.75 -3.74
CA LEU A 156 6.48 -2.23 -4.96
C LEU A 156 7.52 -1.15 -4.65
N LEU A 157 7.19 -0.19 -3.78
CA LEU A 157 8.13 0.85 -3.35
C LEU A 157 9.34 0.26 -2.63
N GLN A 158 9.15 -0.76 -1.78
CA GLN A 158 10.25 -1.45 -1.10
C GLN A 158 11.15 -2.14 -2.12
N LYS A 159 10.57 -2.83 -3.12
CA LYS A 159 11.37 -3.45 -4.18
C LYS A 159 12.18 -2.41 -4.96
N VAL A 160 11.63 -1.24 -5.24
CA VAL A 160 12.33 -0.19 -6.01
C VAL A 160 13.37 0.57 -5.20
N TYR A 161 13.09 0.92 -3.94
CA TYR A 161 13.89 1.90 -3.18
C TYR A 161 14.72 1.34 -2.03
N ALA A 162 14.40 0.16 -1.49
CA ALA A 162 15.13 -0.34 -0.32
C ALA A 162 16.62 -0.57 -0.65
N GLY A 163 17.50 -0.10 0.23
CA GLY A 163 18.95 -0.19 0.08
C GLY A 163 19.53 0.63 -1.08
N GLN A 164 18.74 1.45 -1.78
CA GLN A 164 19.23 2.31 -2.86
C GLN A 164 19.86 3.58 -2.30
N SER A 165 20.83 4.14 -3.04
CA SER A 165 21.43 5.42 -2.66
C SER A 165 20.42 6.57 -2.80
N SER A 166 20.53 7.57 -1.95
CA SER A 166 19.67 8.76 -1.95
C SER A 166 19.69 9.44 -3.30
N ARG A 167 20.86 9.50 -3.97
CA ARG A 167 20.96 10.05 -5.32
C ARG A 167 20.13 9.26 -6.34
N ALA A 168 20.16 7.95 -6.27
CA ALA A 168 19.36 7.10 -7.15
C ALA A 168 17.86 7.23 -6.85
N ILE A 169 17.47 7.25 -5.57
CA ILE A 169 16.08 7.44 -5.14
C ILE A 169 15.51 8.77 -5.67
N LEU A 170 16.29 9.85 -5.56
CA LEU A 170 15.89 11.19 -6.00
C LEU A 170 15.84 11.33 -7.52
N ALA A 171 16.74 10.65 -8.24
CA ALA A 171 16.78 10.68 -9.71
C ALA A 171 15.70 9.83 -10.39
N PHE A 172 15.15 8.84 -9.69
CA PHE A 172 14.18 7.90 -10.26
C PHE A 172 12.83 8.55 -10.59
N ASP A 173 12.34 8.32 -11.82
CA ASP A 173 11.02 8.74 -12.28
C ASP A 173 9.92 7.76 -11.82
N VAL A 174 9.51 7.95 -10.57
CA VAL A 174 8.44 7.18 -9.95
C VAL A 174 7.08 7.39 -10.59
N GLU A 175 6.81 8.58 -11.14
CA GLU A 175 5.53 8.87 -11.79
C GLU A 175 5.43 8.12 -13.12
N GLY A 176 6.49 8.17 -13.92
CA GLY A 176 6.61 7.39 -15.15
C GLY A 176 6.54 5.89 -14.90
N PHE A 177 7.14 5.39 -13.83
CA PHE A 177 7.04 3.99 -13.41
C PHE A 177 5.58 3.56 -13.14
N PHE A 178 4.85 4.29 -12.30
CA PHE A 178 3.45 3.95 -12.00
C PHE A 178 2.53 4.07 -13.22
N LYS A 179 2.82 5.01 -14.13
CA LYS A 179 2.11 5.16 -15.41
C LYS A 179 2.35 3.95 -16.34
N GLN A 180 3.58 3.44 -16.41
CA GLN A 180 3.88 2.23 -17.20
C GLN A 180 3.20 0.98 -16.65
N LEU A 181 3.02 0.88 -15.34
CA LEU A 181 2.21 -0.18 -14.73
C LEU A 181 0.70 -0.04 -15.02
N GLY A 182 0.27 1.10 -15.56
CA GLY A 182 -1.14 1.43 -15.80
C GLY A 182 -1.94 1.64 -14.51
N LEU A 183 -1.27 1.89 -13.38
CA LEU A 183 -1.90 1.96 -12.06
C LEU A 183 -2.71 3.24 -11.87
N ASP A 184 -2.26 4.33 -12.48
CA ASP A 184 -2.86 5.65 -12.40
C ASP A 184 -4.34 5.69 -12.81
N GLN A 185 -4.75 4.81 -13.74
CA GLN A 185 -6.10 4.73 -14.28
C GLN A 185 -7.11 4.05 -13.32
N TYR A 186 -6.62 3.23 -12.39
CA TYR A 186 -7.47 2.40 -11.52
C TYR A 186 -7.37 2.78 -10.03
N LEU A 187 -6.49 3.70 -9.67
CA LEU A 187 -6.39 4.24 -8.33
C LEU A 187 -7.35 5.41 -8.13
N THR A 188 -8.15 5.33 -7.07
CA THR A 188 -8.98 6.47 -6.62
C THR A 188 -8.09 7.64 -6.19
N MET A 189 -8.64 8.86 -6.21
CA MET A 189 -7.92 10.06 -5.77
C MET A 189 -7.25 9.90 -4.39
N GLY A 190 -7.94 9.30 -3.42
CA GLY A 190 -7.37 9.08 -2.08
C GLY A 190 -6.21 8.09 -2.05
N ARG A 191 -6.21 7.08 -2.93
CA ARG A 191 -5.09 6.12 -3.05
C ARG A 191 -3.89 6.74 -3.74
N ARG A 192 -4.12 7.56 -4.78
CA ARG A 192 -3.06 8.34 -5.45
C ARG A 192 -2.39 9.31 -4.48
N ASN A 193 -3.17 10.03 -3.68
CA ASN A 193 -2.63 10.95 -2.66
C ASN A 193 -1.83 10.19 -1.60
N GLY A 194 -2.31 9.02 -1.17
CA GLY A 194 -1.57 8.15 -0.26
C GLY A 194 -0.22 7.70 -0.79
N LEU A 195 -0.20 7.25 -2.05
CA LEU A 195 1.03 6.86 -2.74
C LEU A 195 2.01 8.04 -2.85
N ALA A 196 1.52 9.21 -3.25
CA ALA A 196 2.32 10.43 -3.32
C ALA A 196 2.94 10.79 -1.96
N GLY A 197 2.16 10.72 -0.87
CA GLY A 197 2.66 11.00 0.48
C GLY A 197 3.74 10.01 0.94
N MET A 198 3.64 8.73 0.57
CA MET A 198 4.70 7.75 0.83
C MET A 198 5.98 8.08 0.07
N VAL A 199 5.87 8.39 -1.22
CA VAL A 199 7.00 8.77 -2.08
C VAL A 199 7.67 10.05 -1.59
N GLU A 200 6.89 11.07 -1.23
CA GLU A 200 7.40 12.33 -0.69
C GLU A 200 8.21 12.09 0.59
N ARG A 201 7.70 11.26 1.50
CA ARG A 201 8.40 10.93 2.74
C ARG A 201 9.72 10.21 2.49
N ILE A 202 9.75 9.24 1.57
CA ILE A 202 10.99 8.54 1.15
C ILE A 202 12.00 9.55 0.59
N ARG A 203 11.58 10.41 -0.34
CA ARG A 203 12.44 11.43 -0.94
C ARG A 203 12.94 12.47 0.07
N ALA A 204 12.11 12.86 1.05
CA ALA A 204 12.52 13.75 2.13
C ALA A 204 13.66 13.15 2.97
N HIS A 205 13.56 11.87 3.33
CA HIS A 205 14.64 11.17 4.04
C HIS A 205 15.90 11.01 3.18
N ALA A 206 15.75 10.70 1.88
CA ALA A 206 16.87 10.65 0.96
C ALA A 206 17.62 12.00 0.87
N ASN A 207 16.88 13.12 0.77
CA ASN A 207 17.46 14.47 0.78
C ASN A 207 18.24 14.75 2.08
N GLN A 208 17.69 14.39 3.24
CA GLN A 208 18.38 14.56 4.53
C GLN A 208 19.72 13.83 4.57
N LEU A 209 19.79 12.61 4.04
CA LEU A 209 21.04 11.84 3.99
C LEU A 209 22.08 12.47 3.05
N VAL A 210 21.65 13.03 1.92
CA VAL A 210 22.55 13.78 1.02
C VAL A 210 23.14 15.00 1.73
N SER A 211 22.32 15.76 2.45
CA SER A 211 22.78 16.97 3.17
C SER A 211 23.74 16.69 4.33
N ILE A 212 23.74 15.47 4.88
CA ILE A 212 24.64 15.05 5.98
C ILE A 212 25.96 14.49 5.43
N SER A 213 25.97 13.99 4.19
CA SER A 213 27.11 13.28 3.59
C SER A 213 28.00 14.15 2.68
N GLY A 214 27.58 15.38 2.39
CA GLY A 214 28.34 16.39 1.62
C GLY A 214 28.91 17.46 2.51
#